data_AF-A0A3L6PHQ0-F1
#
_entry.id   AF-A0A3L6PHQ0-F1
#
_cell.length_a   1.000
_cell.length_b   1.000
_cell.length_c   1.000
_cell.angle_alpha   90.00
_cell.angle_beta   90.00
_cell.angle_gamma   90.00
#
_symmetry.space_group_name_H-M   'P 1'
#
loop_
_entity.id
_entity.type
_entity.pdbx_description
1 polymer ?
#
loop_
_entity_poly.entity_id
_entity_poly.type
_entity_poly.pdbx_seq_one_letter_code
_entity_poly.pdbx_strand_id
1 'polypeptide(L)'
;MALRTALRALVTGFGGTAVVRTLSPTSHFEGGEWDKGGDCRRTRPYAADEARMAGLDLDFHAAQVEEFARAKAESEAAGARARLLLMDTTAAMLLRPDGHPSRYGHWAHENVTLYNDCVYWYLPGPIDVWNEMLFQMLLPD
;
A
#
# COMPACT_ATOMS: atom_id res chain seq x y z
N MET A 1 11.10 9.43 10.51
CA MET A 1 11.87 8.91 11.67
C MET A 1 11.65 7.42 11.91
N ALA A 2 10.42 6.91 12.05
CA ALA A 2 10.19 5.48 12.31
C ALA A 2 10.63 4.53 11.16
N LEU A 3 10.19 4.81 9.92
CA LEU A 3 10.56 3.99 8.75
C LEU A 3 12.07 3.90 8.55
N ARG A 4 12.76 5.05 8.62
CA ARG A 4 14.23 5.12 8.56
C ARG A 4 14.89 4.22 9.62
N THR A 5 14.42 4.29 10.87
CA THR A 5 14.95 3.45 11.95
C THR A 5 14.73 1.97 11.68
N ALA A 6 13.55 1.58 11.20
CA ALA A 6 13.26 0.20 10.84
C ALA A 6 14.17 -0.30 9.70
N LEU A 7 14.33 0.51 8.65
CA LEU A 7 15.22 0.19 7.53
C LEU A 7 16.69 0.07 7.98
N ARG A 8 17.16 0.96 8.86
CA ARG A 8 18.52 0.86 9.42
C ARG A 8 18.74 -0.42 10.23
N ALA A 9 17.75 -0.86 10.99
CA ALA A 9 17.84 -2.13 11.71
C ALA A 9 17.98 -3.33 10.75
N LEU A 10 17.34 -3.28 9.57
CA LEU A 10 17.52 -4.28 8.53
C LEU A 10 18.94 -4.25 7.95
N VAL A 11 19.46 -3.05 7.65
CA VAL A 11 20.81 -2.89 7.10
C VAL A 11 21.89 -3.44 8.03
N THR A 12 21.77 -3.21 9.34
CA THR A 12 22.84 -3.56 10.29
C THR A 12 22.76 -4.99 10.83
N GLY A 13 21.57 -5.59 10.90
CA GLY A 13 21.35 -6.82 11.65
C GLY A 13 20.68 -7.97 10.88
N PHE A 14 20.23 -7.76 9.64
CA PHE A 14 19.46 -8.76 8.91
C PHE A 14 20.27 -9.42 7.79
N GLY A 15 20.20 -10.75 7.70
CA GLY A 15 20.90 -11.56 6.70
C GLY A 15 20.02 -12.17 5.61
N GLY A 16 18.74 -11.76 5.53
CA GLY A 16 17.78 -12.31 4.58
C GLY A 16 17.33 -11.31 3.51
N THR A 17 16.22 -11.64 2.84
CA THR A 17 15.54 -10.73 1.92
C THR A 17 14.42 -10.00 2.66
N ALA A 18 14.42 -8.67 2.62
CA ALA A 18 13.37 -7.84 3.18
C ALA A 18 12.64 -7.13 2.04
N VAL A 19 11.34 -7.39 1.94
CA VAL A 19 10.45 -6.75 0.97
C VAL A 19 9.67 -5.66 1.69
N VAL A 20 9.80 -4.43 1.21
CA VAL A 20 9.07 -3.27 1.74
C VAL A 20 7.96 -2.94 0.74
N ARG A 21 6.71 -3.17 1.14
CA ARG A 21 5.54 -2.75 0.37
C ARG A 21 5.24 -1.28 0.65
N THR A 22 5.07 -0.48 -0.39
CA THR A 22 4.62 0.91 -0.25
C THR A 22 3.16 0.96 0.23
N LEU A 23 2.67 2.14 0.63
CA LEU A 23 1.33 2.25 1.18
C LEU A 23 0.25 1.70 0.23
N SER A 24 -0.78 1.11 0.82
CA SER A 24 -2.10 1.11 0.18
C SER A 24 -2.64 2.55 0.28
N PRO A 25 -3.25 3.12 -0.78
CA PRO A 25 -3.93 4.41 -0.69
C PRO A 25 -4.78 4.48 0.56
N THR A 26 -4.76 5.62 1.26
CA THR A 26 -5.41 5.77 2.56
C THR A 26 -6.91 5.48 2.48
N SER A 27 -7.56 5.82 1.37
CA SER A 27 -8.93 5.40 1.07
C SER A 27 -9.37 5.75 -0.36
N HIS A 28 -10.54 5.24 -0.76
CA HIS A 28 -11.28 5.71 -1.93
C HIS A 28 -12.67 6.28 -1.58
N PHE A 29 -12.76 7.02 -0.47
CA PHE A 29 -14.02 7.68 -0.10
C PHE A 29 -14.40 8.77 -1.12
N GLU A 30 -15.65 8.73 -1.57
CA GLU A 30 -16.30 9.72 -2.42
C GLU A 30 -17.55 10.26 -1.72
N GLY A 31 -17.93 11.51 -2.02
CA GLY A 31 -19.13 12.14 -1.45
C GLY A 31 -19.01 12.54 0.03
N GLY A 32 -17.85 12.32 0.65
CA GLY A 32 -17.53 12.68 2.03
C GLY A 32 -16.20 12.07 2.46
N GLU A 33 -15.64 12.53 3.57
CA GLU A 33 -14.51 11.85 4.23
C GLU A 33 -15.03 10.61 4.98
N TRP A 34 -14.09 9.79 5.48
CA TRP A 34 -14.37 8.57 6.22
C TRP A 34 -15.35 8.77 7.40
N ASP A 35 -15.31 9.94 8.06
CA ASP A 35 -16.14 10.31 9.21
C ASP A 35 -17.34 11.20 8.86
N LYS A 36 -17.51 11.54 7.57
CA LYS A 36 -18.52 12.50 7.09
C LYS A 36 -19.48 11.89 6.07
N GLY A 37 -19.72 10.58 6.18
CA GLY A 37 -20.67 9.86 5.33
C GLY A 37 -20.15 9.54 3.93
N GLY A 38 -18.83 9.54 3.73
CA GLY A 38 -18.22 9.08 2.47
C GLY A 38 -18.52 7.60 2.18
N ASP A 39 -18.44 7.23 0.90
CA ASP A 39 -18.59 5.85 0.43
C ASP A 39 -17.75 5.60 -0.82
N CYS A 40 -17.51 4.34 -1.18
CA CYS A 40 -16.69 3.89 -2.31
C CYS A 40 -17.52 2.95 -3.18
N ARG A 41 -18.48 3.52 -3.92
CA ARG A 41 -19.51 2.74 -4.64
C ARG A 41 -19.12 2.40 -6.08
N ARG A 42 -17.89 2.70 -6.48
CA ARG A 42 -17.43 2.44 -7.83
C ARG A 42 -17.39 0.93 -8.09
N THR A 43 -17.71 0.56 -9.32
CA THR A 43 -17.73 -0.83 -9.78
C THR A 43 -16.76 -1.07 -10.94
N ARG A 44 -15.96 -0.05 -11.28
CA ARG A 44 -14.91 -0.11 -12.30
C ARG A 44 -13.64 0.57 -11.81
N PRO A 45 -12.46 0.13 -12.26
CA PRO A 45 -11.22 0.83 -11.99
C PRO A 45 -11.23 2.23 -12.60
N TYR A 46 -10.35 3.08 -12.07
CA TYR A 46 -10.00 4.34 -12.71
C TYR A 46 -9.21 4.08 -14.00
N ALA A 47 -9.48 4.90 -15.02
CA ALA A 47 -8.55 5.08 -16.12
C ALA A 47 -7.30 5.85 -15.65
N ALA A 48 -6.22 5.78 -16.41
CA ALA A 48 -4.92 6.32 -16.01
C ALA A 48 -4.92 7.83 -15.72
N ASP A 49 -5.87 8.58 -16.28
CA ASP A 49 -6.02 10.02 -16.11
C ASP A 49 -7.09 10.43 -15.09
N GLU A 50 -7.86 9.47 -14.55
CA GLU A 50 -8.97 9.73 -13.63
C GLU A 50 -8.54 9.84 -12.15
N ALA A 51 -7.33 9.39 -11.80
CA ALA A 51 -6.83 9.47 -10.44
C ALA A 51 -5.35 9.88 -10.38
N ARG A 52 -4.99 10.68 -9.38
CA ARG A 52 -3.62 11.10 -9.09
C ARG A 52 -3.38 11.05 -7.59
N MET A 53 -2.22 10.57 -7.19
CA MET A 53 -1.81 10.55 -5.79
C MET A 53 -1.67 11.98 -5.29
N ALA A 54 -2.22 12.27 -4.11
CA ALA A 54 -2.21 13.61 -3.53
C ALA A 54 -2.26 13.54 -2.00
N GLY A 55 -1.98 14.68 -1.37
CA GLY A 55 -2.05 14.82 0.10
C GLY A 55 -1.18 13.81 0.83
N LEU A 56 -1.74 13.23 1.90
CA LEU A 56 -1.02 12.28 2.75
C LEU A 56 -0.50 11.05 1.99
N ASP A 57 -1.23 10.56 0.98
CA ASP A 57 -0.76 9.42 0.19
C ASP A 57 0.54 9.76 -0.54
N LEU A 58 0.62 10.95 -1.13
CA LEU A 58 1.82 11.42 -1.82
C LEU A 58 2.98 11.64 -0.85
N ASP A 59 2.70 12.28 0.29
CA ASP A 59 3.72 12.55 1.31
C ASP A 59 4.30 11.25 1.89
N PHE A 60 3.45 10.26 2.19
CA PHE A 60 3.89 8.96 2.69
C PHE A 60 4.60 8.15 1.62
N HIS A 61 4.10 8.13 0.38
CA HIS A 61 4.76 7.41 -0.72
C HIS A 61 6.17 7.96 -0.97
N ALA A 62 6.28 9.29 -1.11
CA ALA A 62 7.56 9.95 -1.35
C ALA A 62 8.55 9.66 -0.22
N ALA A 63 8.12 9.76 1.04
CA ALA A 63 8.95 9.42 2.19
C ALA A 63 9.35 7.94 2.19
N GLN A 64 8.45 7.02 1.82
CA GLN A 64 8.75 5.58 1.75
C GLN A 64 9.80 5.26 0.69
N VAL A 65 9.63 5.80 -0.52
CA VAL A 65 10.55 5.59 -1.64
C VAL A 65 11.92 6.21 -1.33
N GLU A 66 11.94 7.44 -0.81
CA GLU A 66 13.19 8.14 -0.48
C GLU A 66 13.99 7.42 0.60
N GLU A 67 13.35 7.06 1.72
CA GLU A 67 14.03 6.38 2.83
C GLU A 67 14.49 4.98 2.44
N PHE A 68 13.71 4.27 1.63
CA PHE A 68 14.11 2.97 1.08
C PHE A 68 15.34 3.12 0.18
N ALA A 69 15.36 4.09 -0.74
CA ALA A 69 16.49 4.32 -1.62
C ALA A 69 17.77 4.65 -0.83
N ARG A 70 17.65 5.49 0.21
CA ARG A 70 18.75 5.78 1.14
C ARG A 70 19.26 4.52 1.83
N ALA A 71 18.37 3.72 2.40
CA ALA A 71 18.75 2.49 3.10
C ALA A 71 19.37 1.45 2.17
N LYS A 72 18.87 1.31 0.94
CA LYS A 72 19.45 0.43 -0.08
C LYS A 72 20.88 0.84 -0.43
N ALA A 73 21.11 2.13 -0.66
CA ALA A 73 22.46 2.66 -0.91
C ALA A 73 23.40 2.46 0.29
N GLU A 74 22.93 2.71 1.52
CA GLU A 74 23.68 2.43 2.75
C GLU A 74 24.03 0.93 2.87
N SER A 75 23.08 0.03 2.57
CA SER A 75 23.26 -1.42 2.58
C SER A 75 24.33 -1.89 1.59
N GLU A 76 24.27 -1.39 0.37
CA GLU A 76 25.21 -1.72 -0.70
C GLU A 76 26.62 -1.19 -0.41
N ALA A 77 26.74 0.07 0.06
CA ALA A 77 28.01 0.66 0.44
C ALA A 77 28.68 -0.02 1.64
N ALA A 78 27.88 -0.52 2.60
CA ALA A 78 28.38 -1.23 3.77
C ALA A 78 28.68 -2.72 3.51
N GLY A 79 28.36 -3.25 2.32
CA GLY A 79 28.43 -4.68 2.05
C GLY A 79 27.54 -5.50 2.99
N ALA A 80 26.39 -4.93 3.39
CA ALA A 80 25.46 -5.59 4.28
C ALA A 80 24.86 -6.84 3.63
N ARG A 81 24.52 -7.84 4.46
CA ARG A 81 23.96 -9.12 3.99
C ARG A 81 22.49 -9.01 3.57
N ALA A 82 21.80 -7.94 3.96
CA ALA A 82 20.38 -7.77 3.68
C ALA A 82 20.14 -7.51 2.18
N ARG A 83 19.26 -8.31 1.56
CA ARG A 83 18.71 -8.02 0.23
C ARG A 83 17.44 -7.19 0.40
N LEU A 84 17.50 -5.89 0.12
CA LEU A 84 16.35 -4.98 0.19
C LEU A 84 15.64 -4.87 -1.16
N LEU A 85 14.33 -5.15 -1.17
CA LEU A 85 13.46 -5.03 -2.33
C LEU A 85 12.26 -4.10 -2.03
N LEU A 86 11.95 -3.18 -2.94
CA LEU A 86 10.79 -2.31 -2.84
C LEU A 86 9.66 -2.86 -3.71
N MET A 87 8.53 -3.19 -3.11
CA MET A 87 7.31 -3.58 -3.82
C MET A 87 6.40 -2.35 -3.89
N ASP A 88 6.54 -1.56 -4.96
CA ASP A 88 5.75 -0.35 -5.13
C ASP A 88 4.35 -0.66 -5.68
N THR A 89 3.38 -0.80 -4.78
CA THR A 89 2.00 -1.13 -5.10
C THR A 89 1.09 0.10 -5.22
N THR A 90 1.51 1.27 -4.72
CA THR A 90 0.60 2.38 -4.44
C THR A 90 -0.12 2.88 -5.69
N ALA A 91 0.59 3.09 -6.79
CA ALA A 91 -0.01 3.59 -8.03
C ALA A 91 -1.03 2.60 -8.62
N ALA A 92 -0.74 1.30 -8.58
CA ALA A 92 -1.66 0.27 -9.05
C ALA A 92 -2.94 0.24 -8.20
N MET A 93 -2.81 0.38 -6.88
CA MET A 93 -3.94 0.33 -5.96
C MET A 93 -4.79 1.60 -5.99
N LEU A 94 -4.17 2.75 -6.24
CA LEU A 94 -4.89 4.01 -6.44
C LEU A 94 -5.90 3.93 -7.58
N LEU A 95 -5.66 3.09 -8.58
CA LEU A 95 -6.54 2.92 -9.73
C LEU A 95 -7.70 1.94 -9.48
N ARG A 96 -7.83 1.38 -8.27
CA ARG A 96 -8.75 0.29 -7.96
C ARG A 96 -9.84 0.64 -6.94
N PRO A 97 -10.59 1.75 -7.11
CA PRO A 97 -11.68 2.09 -6.20
C PRO A 97 -12.81 1.05 -6.22
N ASP A 98 -12.85 0.20 -7.24
CA ASP A 98 -13.78 -0.92 -7.41
C ASP A 98 -13.49 -2.12 -6.50
N GLY A 99 -12.35 -2.13 -5.82
CA GLY A 99 -11.91 -3.25 -4.99
C GLY A 99 -12.42 -3.25 -3.56
N HIS A 100 -13.15 -2.22 -3.14
CA HIS A 100 -13.53 -2.03 -1.74
C HIS A 100 -14.85 -2.70 -1.39
N PRO A 101 -14.98 -3.22 -0.14
CA PRO A 101 -16.23 -3.80 0.33
C PRO A 101 -17.34 -2.77 0.54
N SER A 102 -17.01 -1.49 0.74
CA SER A 102 -18.00 -0.45 1.04
C SER A 102 -18.88 -0.94 2.21
N ARG A 103 -20.19 -0.94 2.04
CA ARG A 103 -21.20 -1.36 3.01
C ARG A 103 -21.25 -2.87 3.26
N TYR A 104 -20.50 -3.67 2.51
CA TYR A 104 -20.53 -5.14 2.58
C TYR A 104 -19.35 -5.73 3.37
N GLY A 105 -18.55 -4.89 4.04
CA GLY A 105 -17.46 -5.32 4.93
C GLY A 105 -17.95 -5.87 6.28
N HIS A 106 -19.25 -5.71 6.57
CA HIS A 106 -19.87 -6.05 7.84
C HIS A 106 -21.03 -7.02 7.66
N TRP A 107 -21.41 -7.69 8.74
CA TRP A 107 -22.62 -8.51 8.73
C TRP A 107 -23.86 -7.62 8.60
N ALA A 108 -24.90 -8.10 7.91
CA ALA A 108 -26.11 -7.32 7.63
C ALA A 108 -26.85 -6.79 8.88
N HIS A 109 -26.60 -7.37 10.05
CA HIS A 109 -27.23 -7.01 11.33
C HIS A 109 -26.25 -6.37 12.32
N GLU A 110 -25.02 -6.07 11.89
CA GLU A 110 -24.00 -5.47 12.75
C GLU A 110 -24.25 -3.96 12.88
N ASN A 111 -24.22 -3.45 14.11
CA ASN A 111 -24.36 -2.02 14.38
C ASN A 111 -22.97 -1.37 14.45
N VAL A 112 -22.53 -0.77 13.35
CA VAL A 112 -21.23 -0.10 13.22
C VAL A 112 -21.40 1.39 12.91
N THR A 113 -20.60 2.22 13.58
CA THR A 113 -20.64 3.68 13.45
C THR A 113 -20.09 4.17 12.10
N LEU A 114 -19.11 3.45 11.54
CA LEU A 114 -18.49 3.71 10.25
C LEU A 114 -18.79 2.54 9.32
N TYR A 115 -19.96 2.59 8.71
CA TYR A 115 -20.50 1.43 7.99
C TYR A 115 -19.81 1.15 6.65
N ASN A 116 -19.27 2.18 6.00
CA ASN A 116 -18.64 2.05 4.69
C ASN A 116 -17.13 1.83 4.85
N ASP A 117 -16.68 0.65 4.47
CA ASP A 117 -15.28 0.31 4.45
C ASP A 117 -14.67 0.56 3.06
N CYS A 118 -13.93 1.66 2.98
CA CYS A 118 -13.22 2.11 1.78
C CYS A 118 -11.69 2.08 1.94
N VAL A 119 -11.21 1.26 2.88
CA VAL A 119 -9.79 1.12 3.21
C VAL A 119 -9.34 -0.32 2.96
N TYR A 120 -10.16 -1.31 3.33
CA TYR A 120 -9.86 -2.72 3.09
C TYR A 120 -10.34 -3.16 1.71
N TRP A 121 -9.92 -4.36 1.31
CA TRP A 121 -10.11 -4.86 -0.05
C TRP A 121 -10.92 -6.16 -0.03
N TYR A 122 -11.78 -6.34 -1.02
CA TYR A 122 -12.43 -7.63 -1.27
C TYR A 122 -11.41 -8.73 -1.57
N LEU A 123 -11.81 -9.96 -1.27
CA LEU A 123 -11.14 -11.19 -1.68
C LEU A 123 -12.16 -12.12 -2.38
N PRO A 124 -11.87 -12.61 -3.61
CA PRO A 124 -10.76 -12.20 -4.48
C PRO A 124 -10.89 -10.74 -4.92
N GLY A 125 -9.77 -10.08 -5.27
CA GLY A 125 -9.77 -8.65 -5.55
C GLY A 125 -8.42 -8.07 -5.98
N PRO A 126 -8.29 -6.73 -6.05
CA PRO A 126 -7.05 -6.08 -6.50
C PRO A 126 -5.81 -6.50 -5.70
N ILE A 127 -6.02 -6.89 -4.45
CA ILE A 127 -4.96 -7.32 -3.53
C ILE A 127 -4.24 -8.58 -3.99
N ASP A 128 -4.88 -9.40 -4.82
CA ASP A 128 -4.28 -10.62 -5.35
C ASP A 128 -3.02 -10.30 -6.16
N VAL A 129 -2.97 -9.12 -6.80
CA VAL A 129 -1.77 -8.64 -7.52
C VAL A 129 -0.58 -8.42 -6.60
N TRP A 130 -0.79 -8.13 -5.30
CA TRP A 130 0.34 -8.00 -4.36
C TRP A 130 1.05 -9.33 -4.17
N ASN A 131 0.29 -10.43 -4.11
CA ASN A 131 0.85 -11.77 -4.00
C ASN A 131 1.58 -12.15 -5.30
N GLU A 132 1.03 -11.79 -6.47
CA GLU A 132 1.70 -12.00 -7.75
C GLU A 132 3.00 -11.20 -7.86
N MET A 133 2.98 -9.91 -7.51
CA MET A 133 4.18 -9.05 -7.48
C MET A 133 5.23 -9.61 -6.52
N LEU A 134 4.83 -9.98 -5.30
CA LEU A 134 5.73 -10.58 -4.32
C LEU A 134 6.35 -11.87 -4.84
N PHE A 135 5.53 -12.75 -5.43
CA PHE A 135 6.01 -14.00 -6.01
C PHE A 135 7.05 -13.74 -7.10
N GLN A 136 6.75 -12.84 -8.05
CA GLN A 136 7.68 -12.47 -9.13
C GLN A 136 9.00 -11.87 -8.58
N MET A 137 8.93 -11.02 -7.56
CA MET A 137 10.13 -10.43 -6.94
C MET A 137 11.03 -11.43 -6.21
N LEU A 138 10.47 -12.57 -5.78
CA LEU A 138 11.18 -13.62 -5.08
C LEU A 138 11.76 -14.69 -6.02
N LEU A 139 11.30 -14.74 -7.27
CA LEU A 139 11.87 -15.64 -8.27
C LEU A 139 13.36 -15.30 -8.49
N PRO A 140 14.22 -16.31 -8.69
CA PRO A 140 15.57 -16.08 -9.17
C PRO A 140 15.53 -15.54 -10.61
N ASP A 141 16.51 -14.71 -10.96
CA ASP A 141 16.75 -14.28 -12.35
C ASP A 141 17.10 -15.47 -13.25
#